data_AF-A0A4S0IEK1-F1
#
_entry.id   AF-A0A4S0IEK1-F1
#
_cell.length_a   1.000
_cell.length_b   1.000
_cell.length_c   1.000
_cell.angle_alpha   90.00
_cell.angle_beta   90.00
_cell.angle_gamma   90.00
#
_symmetry.space_group_name_H-M   'P 1'
#
loop_
_entity.id
_entity.type
_entity.pdbx_description
1 polymer ?
#
loop_
_entity_poly.entity_id
_entity_poly.type
_entity_poly.pdbx_seq_one_letter_code
_entity_poly.pdbx_strand_id
1 'polypeptide(L)'
;AVGDAENDHAFLRASGCSVAVANALPAVKETADLVTREARGKGVEEVIRKLVKHDHLIARKRSRGVLLGTSRGKEIYLSPTETVLIAGSSGIGKSTLATAL
;
A
#
# COMPACT_ATOMS: atom_id res chain seq x y z
N ALA A 1 -3.87 -10.08 2.16
CA ALA A 1 -3.81 -11.56 2.09
C ALA A 1 -2.35 -12.02 2.05
N VAL A 2 -2.08 -13.26 2.46
CA VAL A 2 -0.77 -13.92 2.33
C VAL A 2 -0.96 -15.18 1.49
N GLY A 3 -0.12 -15.43 0.50
CA GLY A 3 -0.25 -16.60 -0.39
C GLY A 3 1.09 -17.12 -0.90
N ASP A 4 1.07 -18.30 -1.50
CA ASP A 4 2.26 -18.96 -2.03
C ASP A 4 2.09 -19.62 -3.41
N ALA A 5 0.84 -19.87 -3.83
CA ALA A 5 0.55 -20.59 -5.07
C ALA A 5 -0.46 -19.86 -5.98
N GLU A 6 -0.69 -20.42 -7.17
CA GLU A 6 -1.50 -19.82 -8.23
C GLU A 6 -2.95 -19.59 -7.82
N ASN A 7 -3.52 -20.50 -7.01
CA ASN A 7 -4.88 -20.40 -6.50
C ASN A 7 -5.10 -19.15 -5.62
N ASP A 8 -4.03 -18.59 -5.03
CA ASP A 8 -4.11 -17.40 -4.18
C ASP A 8 -4.11 -16.10 -5.00
N HIS A 9 -3.73 -16.18 -6.28
CA HIS A 9 -3.38 -15.01 -7.08
C HIS A 9 -4.57 -14.04 -7.28
N ALA A 10 -5.78 -14.58 -7.45
CA ALA A 10 -6.99 -13.76 -7.56
C ALA A 10 -7.28 -12.99 -6.26
N PHE A 11 -7.13 -13.64 -5.10
CA PHE A 11 -7.40 -13.02 -3.81
C PHE A 11 -6.31 -12.03 -3.39
N LEU A 12 -5.05 -12.31 -3.75
CA LEU A 12 -3.95 -11.37 -3.56
C LEU A 12 -4.20 -10.07 -4.33
N ARG A 13 -4.59 -10.14 -5.61
CA ARG A 13 -4.91 -8.92 -6.39
C ARG A 13 -6.09 -8.12 -5.85
N ALA A 14 -7.07 -8.78 -5.25
CA ALA A 14 -8.22 -8.11 -4.66
C ALA A 14 -7.92 -7.49 -3.27
N SER A 15 -6.79 -7.86 -2.65
CA SER A 15 -6.44 -7.38 -1.31
C SER A 15 -5.77 -6.01 -1.36
N GLY A 16 -6.15 -5.09 -0.46
CA GLY A 16 -5.46 -3.80 -0.28
C GLY A 16 -4.06 -3.87 0.35
N CYS A 17 -3.53 -5.09 0.54
CA CYS A 17 -2.14 -5.41 0.82
C CYS A 17 -1.95 -6.92 0.59
N SER A 18 -1.19 -7.25 -0.43
CA SER A 18 -0.88 -8.61 -0.84
C SER A 18 0.53 -8.99 -0.43
N VAL A 19 0.70 -10.20 0.09
CA VAL A 19 2.00 -10.71 0.55
C VAL A 19 2.27 -12.09 -0.01
N ALA A 20 3.45 -12.30 -0.56
CA ALA A 20 3.94 -13.62 -0.96
C ALA A 20 4.98 -14.13 0.04
N VAL A 21 4.88 -15.41 0.44
CA VAL A 21 5.92 -16.01 1.29
C VAL A 21 7.18 -16.38 0.51
N ALA A 22 8.30 -16.62 1.19
CA ALA A 22 9.58 -16.85 0.51
C ALA A 22 9.60 -18.10 -0.39
N ASN A 23 8.78 -19.11 -0.10
CA ASN A 23 8.62 -20.30 -0.96
C ASN A 23 7.52 -20.15 -2.03
N ALA A 24 6.93 -18.96 -2.17
CA ALA A 24 5.89 -18.73 -3.17
C ALA A 24 6.42 -18.83 -4.60
N LEU A 25 5.52 -19.15 -5.52
CA LEU A 25 5.79 -19.16 -6.96
C LEU A 25 6.29 -17.77 -7.44
N PRO A 26 7.20 -17.71 -8.42
CA PRO A 26 7.71 -16.43 -8.95
C PRO A 26 6.59 -15.48 -9.38
N ALA A 27 5.58 -15.99 -10.11
CA ALA A 27 4.44 -15.20 -10.55
C ALA A 27 3.63 -14.59 -9.40
N VAL A 28 3.55 -15.26 -8.24
CA VAL A 28 2.86 -14.76 -7.04
C VAL A 28 3.69 -13.67 -6.35
N LYS A 29 5.02 -13.82 -6.35
CA LYS A 29 5.94 -12.81 -5.78
C LYS A 29 5.98 -11.53 -6.60
N GLU A 30 5.90 -11.64 -7.93
CA GLU A 30 5.92 -10.50 -8.84
C GLU A 30 4.71 -9.58 -8.67
N THR A 31 3.56 -10.13 -8.29
CA THR A 31 2.31 -9.37 -8.12
C THR A 31 2.02 -8.96 -6.68
N ALA A 32 2.77 -9.47 -5.70
CA ALA A 32 2.60 -9.13 -4.30
C ALA A 32 3.21 -7.76 -3.94
N ASP A 33 2.58 -7.03 -3.03
CA ASP A 33 3.10 -5.76 -2.49
C ASP A 33 4.34 -5.97 -1.63
N LEU A 34 4.42 -7.11 -0.96
CA LEU A 34 5.51 -7.52 -0.09
C LEU A 34 5.87 -8.99 -0.31
N VAL A 35 7.16 -9.30 -0.27
CA VAL A 35 7.65 -10.68 -0.21
C VAL A 35 8.34 -10.89 1.13
N THR A 36 7.97 -11.93 1.86
CA THR A 36 8.59 -12.26 3.15
C THR A 36 9.96 -12.89 2.95
N ARG A 37 10.82 -12.84 3.97
CA ARG A 37 12.12 -13.52 3.97
C ARG A 37 11.96 -15.00 4.32
N GLU A 38 11.02 -15.29 5.21
CA GLU A 38 10.75 -16.65 5.66
C GLU A 38 9.69 -17.36 4.81
N ALA A 39 9.78 -18.69 4.75
CA ALA A 39 8.84 -19.54 4.03
C ALA A 39 7.68 -20.03 4.90
N ARG A 40 6.57 -20.40 4.27
CA ARG A 40 5.40 -21.05 4.89
C ARG A 40 4.92 -20.27 6.13
N GLY A 41 4.57 -20.97 7.21
CA GLY A 41 4.09 -20.38 8.45
C GLY A 41 5.03 -19.33 9.05
N LYS A 42 6.35 -19.50 8.94
CA LYS A 42 7.31 -18.50 9.43
C LYS A 42 7.20 -17.16 8.66
N GLY A 43 6.90 -17.23 7.37
CA GLY A 43 6.58 -16.05 6.56
C GLY A 43 5.32 -15.33 7.06
N VAL A 44 4.28 -16.09 7.42
CA VAL A 44 3.05 -15.53 8.00
C VAL A 44 3.34 -14.84 9.33
N GLU A 45 4.10 -15.47 10.22
CA GLU A 45 4.51 -14.85 11.49
C GLU A 45 5.33 -13.57 11.28
N GLU A 46 6.21 -13.52 10.27
CA GLU A 46 6.95 -12.32 9.91
C GLU A 46 6.01 -11.16 9.56
N VAL A 47 4.95 -11.45 8.79
CA VAL A 47 3.92 -10.45 8.44
C VAL A 47 3.19 -9.97 9.68
N ILE A 48 2.78 -10.88 10.57
CA ILE A 48 2.11 -10.52 11.84
C ILE A 48 3.00 -9.62 12.69
N ARG A 49 4.28 -9.96 12.86
CA ARG A 49 5.24 -9.12 13.60
C ARG A 49 5.40 -7.74 12.97
N LYS A 50 5.45 -7.65 11.63
CA LYS A 50 5.51 -6.38 10.91
C LYS A 50 4.24 -5.56 11.09
N LEU A 51 3.07 -6.19 11.02
CA LEU A 51 1.78 -5.55 11.27
C LEU A 51 1.70 -4.95 12.67
N VAL A 52 2.04 -5.73 13.70
CA VAL A 52 2.02 -5.23 15.09
C VAL A 52 2.97 -4.04 15.29
N LYS A 53 4.12 -4.03 14.60
CA LYS A 53 5.14 -3.00 14.75
C LYS A 53 4.89 -1.74 13.93
N HIS A 54 4.34 -1.89 12.72
CA HIS A 54 4.30 -0.82 11.71
C HIS A 54 2.88 -0.52 11.21
N ASP A 55 1.90 -1.35 11.56
CA ASP A 55 0.49 -1.25 11.22
C ASP A 55 0.24 -0.87 9.74
N HIS A 56 -0.31 0.31 9.48
CA HIS A 56 -0.66 0.75 8.12
C HIS A 56 0.53 0.92 7.18
N LEU A 57 1.75 1.03 7.71
CA LEU A 57 2.98 1.26 6.93
C LEU A 57 3.51 0.00 6.24
N ILE A 58 2.95 -1.18 6.50
CA ILE A 58 3.42 -2.43 5.86
C ILE A 58 3.13 -2.50 4.35
N ALA A 59 2.22 -1.68 3.84
CA ALA A 59 1.78 -1.67 2.45
C ALA A 59 2.28 -0.41 1.71
N ARG A 60 2.42 -0.51 0.38
CA ARG A 60 2.89 0.61 -0.46
C ARG A 60 1.92 1.80 -0.43
N LYS A 61 2.45 3.03 -0.30
CA LYS A 61 1.67 4.29 -0.29
C LYS A 61 0.71 4.43 -1.50
N ARG A 62 1.09 3.96 -2.70
CA ARG A 62 0.26 4.06 -3.91
C ARG A 62 -1.09 3.34 -3.80
N SER A 63 -1.19 2.31 -2.96
CA SER A 63 -2.44 1.54 -2.81
C SER A 63 -3.46 2.22 -1.90
N ARG A 64 -3.06 3.21 -1.09
CA ARG A 64 -3.90 3.78 -0.02
C ARG A 64 -3.91 5.30 0.06
N GLY A 65 -3.15 5.99 -0.79
CA GLY A 65 -3.07 7.44 -0.77
C GLY A 65 -3.96 8.10 -1.82
N VAL A 66 -4.44 9.31 -1.52
CA VAL A 66 -5.15 10.15 -2.50
C VAL A 66 -4.12 10.80 -3.42
N LEU A 67 -4.25 10.63 -4.74
CA LEU A 67 -3.37 11.30 -5.70
C LEU A 67 -3.61 12.81 -5.62
N LEU A 68 -2.61 13.56 -5.12
CA LEU A 68 -2.66 15.01 -5.06
C LEU A 68 -2.28 15.66 -6.40
N GLY A 69 -1.44 14.98 -7.18
CA GLY A 69 -0.96 15.47 -8.47
C GLY A 69 0.48 15.04 -8.75
N THR A 70 1.19 15.84 -9.53
CA THR A 70 2.57 15.54 -9.99
C THR A 70 3.53 16.65 -9.60
N SER A 71 4.70 16.30 -9.07
CA SER A 71 5.80 17.22 -8.80
C SER A 71 7.10 16.69 -9.37
N ARG A 72 7.81 17.49 -10.17
CA ARG A 72 9.06 17.11 -10.85
C ARG A 72 8.93 15.77 -11.61
N GLY A 73 7.79 15.54 -12.26
CA GLY A 73 7.49 14.32 -13.00
C GLY A 73 7.19 13.08 -12.14
N LYS A 74 7.04 13.22 -10.82
CA LYS A 74 6.67 12.13 -9.91
C LYS A 74 5.27 12.37 -9.35
N GLU A 75 4.44 11.33 -9.35
CA GLU A 75 3.14 11.34 -8.68
C GLU A 75 3.33 11.51 -7.17
N ILE A 76 2.56 12.41 -6.57
CA ILE A 76 2.53 12.69 -5.15
C ILE A 76 1.19 12.24 -4.59
N TYR A 77 1.25 11.40 -3.57
CA TYR A 77 0.09 10.85 -2.89
C TYR A 77 0.04 11.35 -1.45
N LEU A 78 -1.14 11.75 -1.01
CA LEU A 78 -1.45 11.99 0.40
C LEU A 78 -1.73 10.66 1.09
N SER A 79 -0.90 10.27 2.06
CA SER A 79 -1.18 9.07 2.86
C SER A 79 -2.25 9.34 3.94
N PRO A 80 -2.98 8.30 4.40
CA PRO A 80 -4.02 8.44 5.43
C PRO A 80 -3.56 8.99 6.78
N THR A 81 -2.24 9.07 7.02
CA THR A 81 -1.67 9.53 8.30
C THR A 81 -0.90 10.85 8.18
N GLU A 82 -0.90 11.47 7.01
CA GLU A 82 -0.27 12.78 6.79
C GLU A 82 -1.28 13.91 7.01
N THR A 83 -0.80 15.04 7.54
CA THR A 83 -1.59 16.27 7.68
C THR A 83 -1.21 17.24 6.56
N VAL A 84 -2.20 17.85 5.92
CA VAL A 84 -2.01 18.79 4.81
C VAL A 84 -2.54 20.18 5.16
N LEU A 85 -1.75 21.20 4.82
CA LEU A 85 -2.18 22.60 4.84
C LEU A 85 -2.52 23.03 3.41
N ILE A 86 -3.76 23.46 3.19
CA ILE A 86 -4.21 24.04 1.91
C ILE A 86 -4.20 25.57 2.05
N ALA A 87 -3.31 26.25 1.31
CA ALA A 87 -3.12 27.70 1.40
C ALA A 87 -3.12 28.38 0.03
N GLY A 88 -3.43 29.67 -0.01
CA GLY A 88 -3.48 30.50 -1.22
C GLY A 88 -4.63 31.54 -1.21
N SER A 89 -4.64 32.45 -2.19
CA SER A 89 -5.59 33.57 -2.31
C SER A 89 -7.08 33.12 -2.30
N SER A 90 -8.00 34.02 -1.94
CA SER A 90 -9.44 33.70 -1.93
C SER A 90 -9.95 33.36 -3.35
N GLY A 91 -10.98 32.51 -3.45
CA GLY A 91 -11.62 32.16 -4.72
C GLY A 91 -10.91 31.12 -5.60
N ILE A 92 -9.69 30.66 -5.25
CA ILE A 92 -8.92 29.73 -6.09
C ILE A 92 -9.29 28.24 -5.94
N GLY A 93 -10.39 27.92 -5.25
CA GLY A 93 -10.84 26.52 -5.08
C GLY A 93 -10.28 25.76 -3.86
N LYS A 94 -9.70 26.44 -2.87
CA LYS A 94 -9.19 25.79 -1.64
C LYS A 94 -10.25 24.95 -0.91
N SER A 95 -11.43 25.52 -0.68
CA SER A 95 -12.54 24.80 -0.02
C SER A 95 -13.03 23.63 -0.87
N THR A 96 -13.10 23.80 -2.19
CA THR A 96 -13.46 22.73 -3.12
C THR A 96 -12.49 21.56 -3.04
N LEU A 97 -11.17 21.84 -3.00
CA LEU A 97 -10.15 20.81 -2.83
C LEU A 97 -10.25 20.14 -1.45
N ALA A 98 -10.43 20.92 -0.38
CA ALA A 98 -10.56 20.38 0.98
C ALA A 98 -11.77 19.44 1.13
N THR A 99 -12.88 19.71 0.44
CA THR A 99 -14.06 18.85 0.44
C THR A 99 -13.89 17.60 -0.44
N ALA A 100 -13.04 17.67 -1.45
CA ALA A 100 -12.81 16.56 -2.39
C ALA A 100 -11.77 15.54 -1.88
N LEU A 101 -10.93 15.92 -0.90
CA LEU A 101 -9.95 15.06 -0.22
C LEU A 101 -10.59 14.32 0.96
#